data_AF-A0A392Q2V9-F1
#
_entry.id   AF-A0A392Q2V9-F1
#
_cell.length_a   1.000
_cell.length_b   1.000
_cell.length_c   1.000
_cell.angle_alpha   90.00
_cell.angle_beta   90.00
_cell.angle_gamma   90.00
#
_symmetry.space_group_name_H-M   'P 1'
#
loop_
_entity.id
_entity.type
_entity.pdbx_description
1 polymer ?
#
loop_
_entity_poly.entity_id
_entity_poly.type
_entity_poly.pdbx_seq_one_letter_code
_entity_poly.pdbx_strand_id
1 'polypeptide(L)' 'MIFIDEIDAIAPPRKDGVEELSKRLVGTLLKLMDGISINGGLVVIAATNRPDHVDPALRRRGKFDQDIEI' A
#
# COMPACT_ATOMS: atom_id res chain seq x y z
N MET A 1 2.40 -10.89 -11.27
CA MET A 1 1.34 -10.48 -10.34
C MET A 1 1.89 -10.59 -8.93
N ILE A 2 1.75 -9.54 -8.13
CA ILE A 2 2.04 -9.56 -6.70
C ILE A 2 0.71 -9.46 -5.97
N PHE A 3 0.50 -10.32 -4.96
CA PHE A 3 -0.66 -10.27 -4.09
C PHE A 3 -0.18 -10.02 -2.66
N ILE A 4 -0.80 -9.06 -1.99
CA ILE A 4 -0.52 -8.70 -0.60
C ILE A 4 -1.82 -8.87 0.18
N ASP A 5 -1.89 -9.91 1.00
CA ASP A 5 -2.99 -10.02 1.96
C ASP A 5 -2.70 -9.19 3.21
N GLU A 6 -3.75 -8.79 3.92
CA GLU A 6 -3.68 -7.99 5.15
C GLU A 6 -2.74 -6.78 5.04
N ILE A 7 -2.87 -5.98 3.97
CA ILE A 7 -1.94 -4.86 3.70
C ILE A 7 -1.91 -3.83 4.84
N ASP A 8 -2.99 -3.72 5.61
CA ASP A 8 -3.09 -2.87 6.80
C ASP A 8 -2.11 -3.26 7.93
N ALA A 9 -1.57 -4.47 7.93
CA ALA A 9 -0.53 -4.90 8.87
C ALA A 9 0.83 -4.26 8.57
N ILE A 10 1.15 -4.05 7.29
CA ILE A 10 2.46 -3.52 6.85
C ILE A 10 2.40 -2.05 6.42
N ALA A 11 1.20 -1.53 6.18
CA ALA A 11 0.98 -0.18 5.68
C ALA A 11 -0.03 0.64 6.51
N PRO A 12 0.11 0.75 7.85
CA PRO A 12 -0.78 1.55 8.67
C PRO A 12 -0.59 3.06 8.42
N PRO A 13 -1.55 3.92 8.81
CA PRO A 13 -1.42 5.36 8.68
C PRO A 13 -0.24 5.91 9.51
N ARG A 14 0.55 6.81 8.92
CA ARG A 14 1.71 7.42 9.59
C ARG A 14 1.33 8.53 10.59
N LYS A 15 0.60 8.19 11.65
CA LYS A 15 0.22 9.11 12.74
C LYS A 15 1.28 9.18 13.85
N ASP A 16 1.18 10.18 14.72
CA ASP A 16 1.98 10.26 15.94
C ASP A 16 1.69 9.06 16.86
N GLY A 17 2.74 8.47 17.44
CA GLY A 17 2.66 7.26 18.26
C GLY A 17 2.86 5.93 17.50
N VAL A 18 2.93 5.94 16.17
CA VAL A 18 3.32 4.76 15.38
C VAL A 18 4.83 4.58 15.38
N GLU A 19 5.28 3.33 15.52
CA GLU A 19 6.70 2.94 15.53
C GLU A 19 7.42 3.42 14.27
N GLU A 20 8.64 3.93 14.45
CA GLU A 20 9.46 4.48 13.36
C GLU A 20 9.77 3.42 12.28
N LEU A 21 9.88 2.15 12.68
CA LEU A 21 10.05 1.03 11.76
C LEU A 21 8.85 0.88 10.82
N SER A 22 7.62 0.92 11.34
CA SER A 22 6.40 0.84 10.53
C SER A 22 6.31 2.00 9.54
N LYS A 23 6.66 3.22 9.96
CA LYS A 23 6.72 4.39 9.06
C LYS A 23 7.73 4.19 7.93
N ARG A 24 8.90 3.61 8.22
CA ARG A 24 9.93 3.28 7.22
C ARG A 24 9.48 2.17 6.26
N LEU A 25 8.76 1.16 6.75
CA LEU A 25 8.18 0.11 5.91
C LEU A 25 7.19 0.70 4.91
N VAL A 26 6.25 1.53 5.36
CA VAL A 26 5.30 2.25 4.48
C VAL A 26 6.05 3.10 3.45
N GLY A 27 7.06 3.85 3.89
CA GLY A 27 7.87 4.68 3.00
C GLY A 27 8.62 3.87 1.93
N THR A 28 9.12 2.68 2.29
CA THR A 28 9.77 1.76 1.36
C THR A 28 8.77 1.20 0.35
N LEU A 29 7.61 0.76 0.82
CA LEU A 29 6.54 0.26 -0.05
C LEU A 29 6.10 1.33 -1.06
N LEU A 30 5.92 2.57 -0.62
CA LEU A 30 5.57 3.70 -1.50
C LEU A 30 6.61 3.90 -2.61
N LYS A 31 7.91 3.86 -2.27
CA LYS A 31 9.01 3.98 -3.24
C LYS A 31 9.04 2.81 -4.24
N LEU A 32 8.78 1.60 -3.76
CA LEU A 32 8.69 0.42 -4.62
C LEU A 32 7.54 0.58 -5.61
N MET A 33 6.37 1.02 -5.14
CA MET A 33 5.20 1.29 -6.00
C MET A 33 5.48 2.40 -7.03
N ASP A 34 6.19 3.47 -6.64
CA ASP A 34 6.60 4.53 -7.58
C ASP A 34 7.60 4.04 -8.65
N GLY A 35 8.38 3.00 -8.34
CA GLY A 35 9.31 2.36 -9.26
C GLY A 35 8.66 1.35 -10.21
N ILE A 36 7.39 0.99 -10.00
CA ILE A 36 6.66 0.09 -10.91
C ILE A 36 6.29 0.86 -12.17
N SER A 37 7.10 0.67 -13.21
CA SER A 37 6.78 1.11 -14.57
C SER A 37 5.51 0.40 -15.07
N ILE A 38 4.52 1.18 -15.50
CA ILE A 38 3.25 0.72 -16.06
C ILE A 38 3.45 -0.22 -17.28
N ASN A 39 4.62 -0.18 -17.93
CA ASN A 39 4.92 -0.94 -19.14
C ASN A 39 5.39 -2.39 -18.87
N GLY A 40 5.54 -2.81 -17.62
CA GLY A 40 6.09 -4.13 -17.25
C GLY A 40 5.10 -5.28 -17.16
N GLY A 41 3.79 -5.04 -17.38
CA GLY A 41 2.75 -6.07 -17.18
C GLY A 41 2.61 -6.55 -15.72
N LEU A 42 3.20 -5.84 -14.77
CA LEU A 42 3.14 -6.16 -13.35
C LEU A 42 1.88 -5.55 -12.74
N VAL A 43 0.97 -6.42 -12.30
CA VAL A 43 -0.20 -6.04 -11.49
C VAL A 43 0.09 -6.34 -10.02
N VAL A 44 -0.22 -5.38 -9.14
CA VAL A 44 -0.19 -5.54 -7.69
C VAL A 44 -1.62 -5.48 -7.17
N ILE A 45 -2.03 -6.50 -6.43
CA ILE A 45 -3.34 -6.60 -5.78
C ILE A 45 -3.10 -6.65 -4.27
N ALA A 46 -3.94 -5.93 -3.52
CA ALA A 46 -3.89 -5.96 -2.06
C ALA A 46 -5.29 -6.23 -1.48
N ALA A 47 -5.34 -6.94 -0.36
CA ALA A 47 -6.57 -7.21 0.39
C ALA A 47 -6.45 -6.68 1.83
N THR A 48 -7.57 -6.22 2.38
CA THR A 48 -7.68 -5.78 3.77
C THR A 48 -9.12 -5.81 4.24
N ASN A 49 -9.32 -6.13 5.52
CA ASN A 49 -10.61 -5.98 6.20
C ASN A 49 -10.80 -4.58 6.81
N ARG A 50 -9.77 -3.72 6.74
CA ARG A 50 -9.71 -2.40 7.37
C ARG A 50 -9.22 -1.34 6.36
N PRO A 51 -9.98 -1.01 5.31
CA PRO A 51 -9.55 -0.08 4.26
C PRO A 51 -9.23 1.33 4.78
N ASP A 52 -9.86 1.75 5.88
CA ASP A 52 -9.57 3.03 6.55
C ASP A 52 -8.27 3.02 7.36
N HIS A 53 -7.70 1.83 7.60
CA HIS A 53 -6.46 1.63 8.33
C HIS A 53 -5.26 1.39 7.40
N VAL A 54 -5.37 1.78 6.13
CA VAL A 54 -4.27 1.76 5.16
C VAL A 54 -3.76 3.18 4.92
N ASP A 55 -2.44 3.35 4.74
CA ASP A 55 -1.87 4.67 4.47
C ASP A 55 -2.50 5.30 3.20
N PRO A 56 -3.08 6.51 3.30
CA PRO A 56 -3.81 7.11 2.19
C PRO A 56 -2.91 7.47 1.00
N ALA A 57 -1.58 7.54 1.17
CA ALA A 57 -0.68 7.74 0.04
C ALA A 57 -0.60 6.52 -0.88
N LEU A 58 -0.91 5.30 -0.38
CA LEU A 58 -0.94 4.07 -1.18
C LEU A 58 -2.19 3.97 -2.05
N ARG A 59 -3.28 4.67 -1.70
CA ARG A 59 -4.54 4.72 -2.46
C ARG A 59 -4.59 5.82 -3.52
N ARG A 60 -3.45 6.48 -3.78
CA ARG A 60 -3.35 7.54 -4.80
C ARG A 60 -3.18 6.91 -6.19
N ARG A 61 -3.56 7.68 -7.23
CA ARG A 61 -3.39 7.31 -8.64
C ARG A 61 -1.98 6.78 -8.92
N GLY A 62 -1.89 5.67 -9.66
CA GLY A 62 -0.61 5.00 -9.99
C GLY A 62 -0.09 4.04 -8.92
N LYS A 63 -0.87 3.76 -7.86
CA LYS A 63 -0.56 2.74 -6.84
C LYS A 63 -1.74 1.77 -6.70
N PHE A 64 -2.45 1.76 -5.57
CA PHE A 64 -3.74 1.08 -5.44
C PHE A 64 -4.85 2.07 -5.78
N ASP A 65 -5.04 2.32 -7.06
CA ASP A 65 -5.97 3.34 -7.56
C ASP A 65 -7.34 2.77 -8.00
N GLN A 66 -7.51 1.46 -7.90
CA GLN A 66 -8.77 0.74 -8.06
C GLN A 66 -9.11 0.03 -6.76
N ASP A 67 -10.31 0.30 -6.24
CA ASP A 67 -10.87 -0.40 -5.10
C ASP A 67 -11.96 -1.37 -5.60
N ILE A 68 -11.99 -2.58 -5.02
CA ILE A 68 -13.02 -3.59 -5.28
C ILE A 68 -13.60 -3.96 -3.92
N GLU A 69 -14.90 -3.71 -3.73
CA GLU A 69 -15.63 -4.24 -2.57
C GLU A 69 -16.05 -5.68 -2.84
N ILE A 70 -15.83 -6.54 -1.84
CA ILE A 70 -16.20 -7.96 -1.82
C ILE A 70 -17.20 -8.18 -0.69
#